data_AF-A0A6L7SW11-F1
#
_entry.id   AF-A0A6L7SW11-F1
#
_cell.length_a   1.000
_cell.length_b   1.000
_cell.length_c   1.000
_cell.angle_alpha   90.00
_cell.angle_beta   90.00
_cell.angle_gamma   90.00
#
_symmetry.space_group_name_H-M   'P 1'
#
loop_
_entity.id
_entity.type
_entity.pdbx_description
1 polymer ?
#
loop_
_entity_poly.entity_id
_entity_poly.type
_entity_poly.pdbx_seq_one_letter_code
_entity_poly.pdbx_strand_id
1 'polypeptide(L)'
;MSGNLEQKSPLAPPGFPDLPAIMGLGMVAGDAGIKHAGRNDLAIWVLDSGTSAAGLFTRSVLPAAPITVTKEHIQTAPPRALVVKSLVFTT
;
A
#
# COMPACT_ATOMS: atom_id res chain seq x y z
N MET A 1 37.97 3.04 -6.79
CA MET A 1 36.92 2.03 -7.00
C MET A 1 35.60 2.77 -7.13
N SER A 2 35.24 3.15 -8.35
CA SER A 2 34.02 3.92 -8.64
C SER A 2 32.92 2.92 -8.99
N GLY A 3 32.03 2.65 -8.05
CA GLY A 3 30.85 1.80 -8.27
C GLY A 3 29.75 2.63 -8.92
N ASN A 4 29.40 2.28 -10.16
CA ASN A 4 28.33 2.90 -10.93
C ASN A 4 26.98 2.80 -10.19
N LEU A 5 26.41 3.95 -9.81
CA LEU A 5 25.08 4.07 -9.19
C LEU A 5 23.91 3.81 -10.16
N GLU A 6 24.22 3.43 -11.40
CA GLU A 6 23.29 3.18 -12.52
C GLU A 6 23.12 1.67 -12.82
N GLN A 7 23.59 0.77 -11.95
CA GLN A 7 23.46 -0.66 -12.21
C GLN A 7 22.04 -1.16 -11.88
N LYS A 8 21.14 -1.10 -12.88
CA LYS A 8 19.84 -1.78 -12.83
C LYS A 8 20.05 -3.28 -12.59
N SER A 9 19.29 -3.86 -11.67
CA SER A 9 19.34 -5.30 -11.38
C SER A 9 19.12 -6.09 -12.68
N PRO A 10 19.88 -7.17 -12.94
CA PRO A 10 19.65 -8.04 -14.10
C PRO A 10 18.24 -8.67 -14.14
N LEU A 11 17.53 -8.67 -13.00
CA LEU A 11 16.15 -9.14 -12.87
C LEU A 11 15.12 -8.01 -12.98
N ALA A 12 15.56 -6.76 -13.15
CA ALA A 12 14.65 -5.63 -13.28
C ALA A 12 13.94 -5.72 -14.64
N PRO A 13 12.59 -5.69 -14.66
CA PRO A 13 11.85 -5.50 -15.89
C PRO A 13 12.33 -4.23 -16.63
N PRO A 14 12.27 -4.20 -17.97
CA PRO A 14 12.78 -3.08 -18.78
C PRO A 14 12.12 -1.73 -18.48
N GLY A 15 10.93 -1.74 -17.89
CA GLY A 15 10.23 -0.55 -17.40
C GLY A 15 9.09 -0.93 -16.46
N PHE A 16 8.45 0.09 -15.90
CA PHE A 16 7.15 -0.09 -15.27
C PHE A 16 6.08 -0.17 -16.36
N PRO A 17 5.14 -1.12 -16.27
CA PRO A 17 4.01 -1.18 -17.20
C PRO A 17 3.11 0.05 -17.01
N ASP A 18 2.53 0.53 -18.11
CA ASP A 18 1.46 1.52 -18.04
C ASP A 18 0.24 0.89 -17.36
N LEU A 19 -0.13 1.44 -16.21
CA LEU A 19 -1.29 1.00 -15.45
C LEU A 19 -2.51 1.81 -15.92
N PRO A 20 -3.51 1.19 -16.56
CA PRO A 20 -4.71 1.91 -16.98
C PRO A 20 -5.50 2.37 -15.75
N ALA A 21 -6.23 3.47 -15.88
CA ALA A 21 -7.16 3.90 -14.86
C ALA A 21 -8.25 2.83 -14.66
N ILE A 22 -8.48 2.44 -13.41
CA ILE A 22 -9.55 1.50 -13.05
C ILE A 22 -10.78 2.34 -12.71
N MET A 23 -11.87 2.16 -13.46
CA MET A 23 -13.13 2.84 -13.15
C MET A 23 -13.60 2.46 -11.74
N GLY A 24 -13.96 3.47 -10.94
CA GLY A 24 -14.40 3.31 -9.56
C GLY A 24 -13.28 3.15 -8.53
N LEU A 25 -12.02 3.37 -8.92
CA LEU A 25 -10.87 3.41 -8.01
C LEU A 25 -10.21 4.79 -8.04
N GLY A 26 -10.32 5.52 -6.93
CA GLY A 26 -9.51 6.71 -6.66
C GLY A 26 -8.23 6.34 -5.93
N MET A 27 -7.09 6.93 -6.30
CA MET A 27 -5.80 6.70 -5.62
C MET A 27 -5.12 8.03 -5.34
N VAL A 28 -4.66 8.22 -4.11
CA VAL A 28 -3.87 9.39 -3.71
C VAL A 28 -2.74 8.94 -2.81
N ALA A 29 -1.56 9.52 -3.01
CA ALA A 29 -0.42 9.39 -2.11
C ALA A 29 0.06 10.79 -1.73
N GLY A 30 0.38 10.98 -0.45
CA GLY A 30 0.81 12.27 0.07
C GLY A 30 1.82 12.12 1.20
N ASP A 31 2.48 13.24 1.48
CA ASP A 31 3.36 13.40 2.63
C ASP A 31 2.52 13.77 3.87
N ALA A 32 2.37 12.83 4.79
CA ALA A 32 1.74 13.04 6.08
C ALA A 32 2.78 13.31 7.20
N GLY A 33 4.08 13.37 6.88
CA GLY A 33 5.16 13.73 7.79
C GLY A 33 5.38 12.75 8.94
N ILE A 34 4.93 11.51 8.82
CA ILE A 34 4.91 10.54 9.92
C ILE A 34 6.25 9.82 10.08
N LYS A 35 6.96 9.55 8.97
CA LYS A 35 8.28 8.91 9.02
C LYS A 35 9.41 9.86 8.67
N HIS A 36 9.31 10.51 7.51
CA HIS A 36 10.31 11.46 7.00
C HIS A 36 9.61 12.58 6.23
N ALA A 37 9.91 13.83 6.57
CA ALA A 37 9.38 14.98 5.84
C ALA A 37 9.94 15.00 4.40
N GLY A 38 9.09 15.36 3.44
CA GLY A 38 9.42 15.46 2.03
C GLY A 38 9.27 14.15 1.23
N ARG A 39 8.67 13.10 1.81
CA ARG A 39 8.42 11.84 1.10
C ARG A 39 7.01 11.33 1.38
N ASN A 40 6.30 10.93 0.32
CA ASN A 40 5.01 10.28 0.44
C ASN A 40 5.11 9.05 1.35
N ASP A 41 4.39 9.09 2.46
CA ASP A 41 4.41 8.07 3.51
C ASP A 41 3.01 7.57 3.87
N LEU A 42 1.98 8.18 3.27
CA LEU A 42 0.58 7.77 3.35
C LEU A 42 -0.01 7.63 1.94
N ALA A 43 -0.70 6.52 1.71
CA ALA A 43 -1.45 6.25 0.49
C ALA A 43 -2.87 5.83 0.84
N ILE A 44 -3.83 6.31 0.05
CA ILE A 44 -5.26 6.04 0.20
C ILE A 44 -5.81 5.62 -1.16
N TRP A 45 -6.54 4.52 -1.14
CA TRP A 45 -7.41 4.10 -2.24
C TRP A 45 -8.85 4.28 -1.81
N VAL A 46 -9.69 4.82 -2.69
CA VAL A 46 -11.13 4.98 -2.49
C VAL A 46 -11.85 4.12 -3.52
N LEU A 47 -12.78 3.31 -3.04
CA LEU A 47 -13.54 2.34 -3.82
C LEU A 47 -14.98 2.83 -3.94
N ASP A 48 -15.50 2.88 -5.16
CA ASP A 48 -16.90 3.22 -5.42
C ASP A 48 -17.84 2.17 -4.80
N SER A 49 -19.09 2.59 -4.57
CA SER A 49 -20.13 1.69 -4.05
C SER A 49 -20.37 0.50 -4.99
N GLY A 50 -20.50 -0.70 -4.42
CA GLY A 50 -20.66 -1.94 -5.18
C GLY A 50 -19.35 -2.66 -5.51
N THR A 51 -18.21 -2.07 -5.15
CA THR A 51 -16.91 -2.74 -5.27
C THR A 51 -16.79 -3.87 -4.25
N SER A 52 -16.32 -5.04 -4.70
CA SER A 52 -15.98 -6.17 -3.84
C SER A 52 -14.47 -6.20 -3.59
N ALA A 53 -14.07 -6.62 -2.39
CA ALA A 53 -12.66 -6.73 -2.02
C ALA A 53 -12.39 -8.07 -1.33
N ALA A 54 -11.19 -8.60 -1.56
CA ALA A 54 -10.66 -9.76 -0.85
C ALA A 54 -9.26 -9.42 -0.32
N GLY A 55 -8.95 -9.90 0.89
CA GLY A 55 -7.67 -9.64 1.55
C GLY A 55 -6.97 -10.94 1.94
N LEU A 56 -5.68 -11.05 1.60
CA LEU A 56 -4.79 -12.10 2.11
C LEU A 56 -3.90 -11.49 3.18
N PHE A 57 -3.90 -12.09 4.37
CA PHE A 57 -3.19 -11.57 5.53
C PHE A 57 -2.05 -12.51 5.93
N THR A 58 -1.02 -11.95 6.56
CA THR A 58 0.07 -12.75 7.13
C THR A 58 -0.44 -13.78 8.16
N ARG A 59 0.22 -14.94 8.20
CA ARG A 59 0.00 -16.01 9.19
C ARG A 59 0.97 -15.94 10.37
N SER A 60 1.72 -14.84 10.51
CA SER A 60 2.63 -14.62 11.63
C SER A 60 1.90 -14.68 12.97
N VAL A 61 2.59 -15.18 14.00
CA VAL A 61 2.08 -15.30 15.38
C VAL A 61 1.88 -13.93 16.04
N LEU A 62 2.61 -12.91 15.60
CA LEU A 62 2.51 -11.54 16.10
C LEU A 62 2.04 -10.60 14.98
N PRO A 63 0.74 -10.61 14.63
CA PRO A 63 0.21 -9.67 13.65
C PRO A 63 0.18 -8.25 14.23
N ALA A 64 0.51 -7.27 13.40
CA ALA A 64 0.35 -5.87 13.76
C ALA A 64 -1.15 -5.50 13.88
N ALA A 65 -1.46 -4.51 14.71
CA ALA A 65 -2.82 -3.97 14.89
C ALA A 65 -3.62 -3.75 13.58
N PRO A 66 -3.06 -3.14 12.50
CA PRO A 66 -3.83 -2.92 11.27
C PRO A 66 -4.29 -4.22 10.59
N ILE A 67 -3.58 -5.34 10.78
CA ILE A 67 -3.99 -6.63 10.21
C ILE A 67 -5.26 -7.13 10.90
N THR A 68 -5.33 -7.01 12.22
CA THR A 68 -6.52 -7.41 13.00
C THR A 68 -7.72 -6.56 12.60
N VAL A 69 -7.57 -5.24 12.60
CA VAL A 69 -8.66 -4.30 12.23
C VAL A 69 -9.14 -4.53 10.79
N THR A 70 -8.22 -4.77 9.85
CA THR A 70 -8.62 -4.99 8.44
C THR A 70 -9.36 -6.31 8.26
N LYS A 71 -9.00 -7.36 9.00
CA LYS A 71 -9.73 -8.64 9.00
C LYS A 71 -11.16 -8.49 9.50
N GLU A 72 -11.36 -7.71 10.56
CA GLU A 72 -12.70 -7.46 11.12
C GLU A 72 -13.56 -6.64 10.16
N HIS A 73 -13.00 -5.57 9.56
CA HIS A 73 -13.73 -4.71 8.63
C HIS A 73 -14.16 -5.44 7.35
N ILE A 74 -13.26 -6.23 6.73
CA ILE A 74 -13.57 -6.91 5.47
C ILE A 74 -14.64 -8.00 5.62
N GLN A 75 -14.83 -8.52 6.84
CA GLN A 75 -15.88 -9.51 7.16
C GLN A 75 -17.24 -8.87 7.41
N THR A 76 -17.26 -7.58 7.77
CA THR A 76 -18.50 -6.89 8.18
C THR A 76 -19.20 -6.22 7.00
N ALA A 77 -18.44 -5.57 6.12
CA ALA A 77 -18.98 -4.88 4.96
C ALA A 77 -17.94 -4.75 3.84
N PRO A 78 -18.39 -4.58 2.57
CA PRO A 78 -17.49 -4.24 1.49
C PRO A 78 -16.72 -2.94 1.80
N PRO A 79 -15.38 -2.95 1.78
CA PRO A 79 -14.59 -1.78 2.14
C PRO A 79 -14.75 -0.67 1.09
N ARG A 80 -14.78 0.57 1.58
CA ARG A 80 -14.89 1.79 0.76
C ARG A 80 -13.57 2.52 0.59
N ALA A 81 -12.58 2.18 1.41
CA ALA A 81 -11.25 2.73 1.32
C ALA A 81 -10.20 1.74 1.85
N LEU A 82 -8.99 1.84 1.31
CA LEU A 82 -7.81 1.19 1.83
C LEU A 82 -6.79 2.28 2.19
N VAL A 83 -6.26 2.22 3.40
CA VAL A 83 -5.25 3.17 3.89
C VAL A 83 -3.97 2.41 4.17
N VAL A 84 -2.87 2.84 3.55
CA VAL A 84 -1.55 2.25 3.73
C VAL A 84 -0.58 3.32 4.16
N LYS A 85 0.19 3.04 5.21
CA LYS A 85 1.23 3.91 5.73
C LYS A 85 2.57 3.19 5.71
N SER A 86 3.65 3.92 5.45
CA SER A 86 5.01 3.43 5.67
C SER A 86 5.28 3.30 7.17
N LEU A 87 5.36 2.07 7.67
CA LEU A 87 5.46 1.78 9.09
C LEU A 87 6.80 2.28 9.69
N VAL A 88 6.70 2.87 10.88
CA VAL A 88 7.71 2.79 11.94
C VAL A 88 7.13 1.83 12.97
N PHE A 89 7.83 0.73 13.26
CA PHE A 89 7.39 -0.23 14.26
C PHE A 89 7.73 0.36 15.62
N THR A 90 6.74 0.89 16.33
CA THR A 90 6.94 1.30 17.73
C THR A 90 6.38 0.18 18.60
N THR A 91 7.27 -0.41 19.41
CA THR A 91 6.96 -1.33 20.51
C THR A 91 6.21 -0.61 21.63
#